data_AF-A0A8S3YQ10-F1
#
_entry.id   AF-A0A8S3YQ10-F1
#
_cell.length_a   1.000
_cell.length_b   1.000
_cell.length_c   1.000
_cell.angle_alpha   90.00
_cell.angle_beta   90.00
_cell.angle_gamma   90.00
#
_symmetry.space_group_name_H-M   'P 1'
#
loop_
_entity.id
_entity.type
_entity.pdbx_description
1 polymer ?
#
loop_
_entity_poly.entity_id
_entity_poly.type
_entity_poly.pdbx_seq_one_letter_code
_entity_poly.pdbx_strand_id
1 'polypeptide(L)' 'LFGLSCVKCSLQFKREQDWMRVAGQHRYHIACFLCKICKRQLGNNEKYHLVNGTDIYCTNHYRDMVNGESS' A
#
# COMPACT_ATOMS: atom_id res chain seq x y z
N LEU A 1 23.57 -6.69 2.85
CA LEU A 1 22.30 -7.00 3.55
C LEU A 1 21.24 -6.03 3.06
N PHE A 2 20.35 -6.47 2.17
CA PHE A 2 19.23 -5.64 1.71
C PHE A 2 18.18 -5.58 2.82
N GLY A 3 18.26 -4.53 3.63
CA GLY A 3 17.40 -4.34 4.78
C GLY A 3 15.94 -4.31 4.36
N LEU A 4 15.12 -5.13 5.02
CA LEU A 4 13.67 -5.04 4.97
C LEU A 4 13.31 -3.62 5.46
N SER A 5 12.98 -2.72 4.54
CA SER A 5 12.56 -1.35 4.84
C SER A 5 11.24 -1.08 4.16
N CYS A 6 10.41 -0.31 4.84
CA CYS A 6 9.11 0.06 4.31
C CYS A 6 9.26 1.12 3.22
N VAL A 7 8.74 0.85 2.03
CA VAL A 7 8.80 1.78 0.89
C VAL A 7 8.06 3.09 1.16
N LYS A 8 7.06 3.07 2.06
CA LYS A 8 6.23 4.24 2.34
C LYS A 8 6.84 5.22 3.34
N CYS A 9 7.49 4.72 4.39
CA CYS A 9 8.03 5.57 5.46
C CYS A 9 9.56 5.51 5.55
N SER A 10 10.21 4.70 4.72
CA SER A 10 11.66 4.50 4.66
C SER A 10 12.30 4.00 5.96
N LEU A 11 11.48 3.55 6.91
CA LEU A 11 11.94 2.98 8.18
C LEU A 11 12.17 1.48 8.04
N GLN A 12 13.19 0.97 8.72
CA GLN A 12 13.40 -0.47 8.87
C GLN A 12 12.33 -1.08 9.79
N PHE A 13 11.91 -2.30 9.50
CA PHE A 13 11.06 -3.07 10.40
C PHE A 13 11.88 -3.38 11.66
N LYS A 14 11.45 -2.85 12.82
CA LYS A 14 12.27 -2.86 14.04
C LYS A 14 12.05 -4.12 14.89
N ARG A 15 10.93 -4.83 14.74
CA ARG A 15 10.61 -6.02 15.57
C ARG A 15 9.82 -7.10 14.81
N GLU A 16 9.82 -8.32 15.36
CA GLU A 16 8.93 -9.44 15.00
C GLU A 16 7.42 -9.11 15.06
N GLN A 17 7.05 -7.98 15.67
CA GLN A 17 5.67 -7.46 15.76
C GLN A 17 5.33 -6.43 14.66
N ASP A 18 6.30 -6.01 13.85
CA ASP A 18 6.03 -5.25 12.63
C ASP A 18 5.61 -6.22 11.54
N TRP A 19 4.37 -6.70 11.63
CA TRP A 19 3.78 -7.45 10.53
C TRP A 19 3.88 -6.58 9.27
N MET A 20 4.42 -7.18 8.22
CA MET A 20 4.75 -6.51 6.98
C MET A 20 3.84 -7.02 5.87
N ARG A 21 3.42 -6.10 5.00
CA ARG A 21 2.67 -6.42 3.80
C ARG A 21 3.55 -6.35 2.59
N VAL A 22 3.37 -7.31 1.70
CA VAL A 22 4.04 -7.34 0.40
C VAL A 22 3.00 -6.99 -0.66
N ALA A 23 3.28 -5.98 -1.47
CA ALA A 23 2.53 -5.65 -2.66
C ALA A 23 3.50 -5.55 -3.84
N GLY A 24 3.37 -6.47 -4.80
CA GLY A 24 4.37 -6.66 -5.84
C GLY A 24 5.73 -7.04 -5.24
N GLN A 25 6.76 -6.24 -5.54
CA GLN A 25 8.12 -6.43 -5.03
C GLN A 25 8.43 -5.57 -3.79
N HIS A 26 7.46 -4.78 -3.35
CA HIS A 26 7.64 -3.78 -2.30
C HIS A 26 7.05 -4.22 -0.97
N ARG A 27 7.69 -3.79 0.12
CA ARG A 27 7.33 -4.13 1.50
C ARG A 27 6.83 -2.89 2.24
N TYR A 28 5.79 -3.05 3.03
CA TYR A 28 5.11 -1.98 3.75
C TYR A 28 4.82 -2.40 5.18
N HIS A 29 4.89 -1.49 6.15
CA HIS A 29 4.26 -1.73 7.44
C HIS A 29 2.75 -1.91 7.25
N ILE A 30 2.09 -2.74 8.06
CA ILE A 30 0.62 -2.83 8.06
C ILE A 30 -0.02 -1.45 8.18
N ALA A 31 0.47 -0.60 9.09
CA ALA A 31 0.00 0.77 9.28
C ALA A 31 0.31 1.69 8.09
N CYS A 32 1.31 1.35 7.26
CA CYS A 32 1.65 2.11 6.05
C CYS A 32 0.92 1.59 4.80
N PHE A 33 0.17 0.50 4.90
CA PHE A 33 -0.60 -0.07 3.81
C PHE A 33 -1.93 0.67 3.63
N LEU A 34 -1.82 1.92 3.20
CA LEU A 34 -2.91 2.90 3.15
C LEU A 34 -3.24 3.29 1.71
N CYS A 35 -4.50 3.60 1.44
CA CYS A 35 -4.89 4.20 0.17
C CYS A 35 -4.21 5.58 -0.01
N LYS A 36 -3.63 5.85 -1.19
CA LYS A 36 -2.99 7.11 -1.51
C LYS A 36 -3.94 8.31 -1.46
N ILE A 37 -5.22 8.10 -1.78
CA ILE A 37 -6.26 9.14 -1.80
C ILE A 37 -6.84 9.36 -0.41
N CYS A 38 -7.60 8.42 0.15
CA CYS A 38 -8.27 8.62 1.45
C CYS A 38 -7.41 8.33 2.68
N LYS A 39 -6.15 7.89 2.52
CA LYS A 39 -5.24 7.50 3.62
C LYS A 39 -5.78 6.41 4.56
N ARG A 40 -6.87 5.73 4.18
CA ARG A 40 -7.45 4.63 4.97
C ARG A 40 -6.56 3.39 4.89
N GLN A 41 -6.36 2.74 6.03
CA GLN A 41 -5.66 1.46 6.13
C GLN A 41 -6.49 0.34 5.54
N LEU A 42 -5.88 -0.49 4.68
CA LEU A 42 -6.55 -1.60 4.03
C LEU A 42 -6.21 -2.91 4.75
N GLY A 43 -7.24 -3.57 5.28
CA GLY A 43 -7.14 -4.81 6.07
C GLY A 43 -6.92 -6.06 5.23
N ASN A 44 -6.83 -7.24 5.88
CA ASN A 44 -6.56 -8.53 5.19
C ASN A 44 -7.72 -8.96 4.28
N ASN A 45 -8.93 -8.49 4.56
CA ASN A 45 -10.15 -8.86 3.85
C ASN A 45 -10.59 -7.82 2.82
N GLU A 46 -9.78 -6.78 2.57
CA GLU A 46 -10.12 -5.72 1.64
C GLU A 46 -9.31 -5.82 0.36
N LYS A 47 -9.99 -5.67 -0.78
CA LYS A 47 -9.34 -5.57 -2.08
C LYS A 47 -8.59 -4.24 -2.18
N TYR A 48 -7.40 -4.30 -2.77
CA TYR A 48 -6.57 -3.15 -3.04
C TYR A 48 -6.02 -3.23 -4.46
N HIS A 49 -5.59 -2.10 -4.98
CA HIS A 49 -4.97 -1.98 -6.30
C HIS A 49 -3.61 -1.31 -6.14
N LEU A 50 -2.59 -1.89 -6.76
CA LEU A 50 -1.25 -1.35 -6.80
C LEU A 50 -1.04 -0.64 -8.15
N VAL A 51 -0.75 0.65 -8.10
CA VAL A 51 -0.54 1.51 -9.27
C VAL A 51 0.89 2.04 -9.24
N ASN A 52 1.53 2.18 -10.40
CA ASN A 52 2.93 2.63 -10.52
C ASN A 52 3.93 1.82 -9.67
N GLY A 53 3.59 0.57 -9.34
CA GLY A 53 4.41 -0.33 -8.53
C GLY A 53 4.48 -0.01 -7.03
N THR A 54 4.16 1.22 -6.59
CA THR A 54 4.30 1.63 -5.18
C THR A 54 3.06 2.25 -4.56
N ASP A 55 2.13 2.75 -5.37
CA ASP A 55 0.97 3.46 -4.88
C ASP A 55 -0.21 2.50 -4.64
N ILE A 56 -0.69 2.46 -3.41
CA ILE A 56 -1.82 1.61 -3.03
C ILE A 56 -3.11 2.41 -3.12
N TYR A 57 -4.13 1.85 -3.75
CA TYR A 57 -5.47 2.41 -3.86
C TYR A 57 -6.50 1.43 -3.33
N CYS A 58 -7.53 1.94 -2.63
CA CYS A 58 -8.71 1.13 -2.35
C CYS A 58 -9.53 0.96 -3.63
N THR A 59 -10.36 -0.09 -3.70
CA THR A 59 -11.21 -0.33 -4.89
C THR A 59 -12.07 0.86 -5.27
N ASN A 60 -12.56 1.66 -4.31
CA ASN A 60 -13.38 2.84 -4.61
C ASN A 60 -12.59 3.92 -5.36
N HIS A 61 -11.46 4.37 -4.80
CA HIS A 61 -10.63 5.41 -5.44
C HIS A 61 -9.90 4.90 -6.68
N TYR A 62 -9.58 3.61 -6.74
CA TYR A 62 -9.05 3.02 -7.96
C TYR A 62 -10.09 3.07 -9.08
N ARG A 63 -11.35 2.71 -8.78
CA ARG A 63 -12.47 2.82 -9.74
C ARG A 63 -12.68 4.26 -10.19
N ASP A 64 -12.73 5.20 -9.26
CA ASP A 64 -12.85 6.63 -9.58
C ASP A 64 -11.74 7.10 -10.53
N MET A 65 -10.49 6.72 -10.24
CA MET A 65 -9.34 7.04 -11.09
C MET A 65 -9.44 6.47 -12.51
N VAL A 66 -9.89 5.22 -12.68
CA VAL A 66 -10.00 4.59 -14.02
C VAL A 66 -11.27 4.97 -14.76
N ASN A 67 -12.36 5.31 -14.06
CA ASN A 67 -13.62 5.76 -14.68
C ASN A 67 -13.61 7.27 -14.96
N GLY A 68 -12.70 8.03 -14.35
CA GLY A 68 -12.51 9.46 -14.59
C GLY A 68 -11.84 9.78 -15.95
N GLU A 69 -11.32 8.79 -16.68
CA GLU A 69 -10.88 8.93 -18.08
C GLU A 69 -12.06 8.76 -19.06
N SER A 70 -13.17 9.44 -18.75
CA SER A 70 -14.36 9.53 -19.61
C SER A 70 -14.89 10.96 -19.56
N SER A 71 -14.16 11.88 -20.16
CA SER A 71 -14.66 13.20 -20.57
C SER A 71 -13.98 13.61 -21.85
#